data_AF-A0A6C0HG70-F1
#
_entry.id   AF-A0A6C0HG70-F1
#
_cell.length_a   1.000
_cell.length_b   1.000
_cell.length_c   1.000
_cell.angle_alpha   90.00
_cell.angle_beta   90.00
_cell.angle_gamma   90.00
#
_symmetry.space_group_name_H-M   'P 1'
#
loop_
_entity.id
_entity.type
_entity.pdbx_description
1 polymer ?
#
loop_
_entity_poly.entity_id
_entity_poly.type
_entity_poly.pdbx_seq_one_letter_code
_entity_poly.pdbx_strand_id
1 'polypeptide(L)'
;MDDEFIVAMKKYYKLKEKYETNLQKQKNKIMDTDLSKKEKQARFKRLKPKCINCKKDGGTIFTNTNATLKAVCGSEDPCDLNIELFKSKCIDKQEEVRLFAHDLNKYKTSIIMTKLDFLFGYQSEEETLTLFEENRLNIARIMDKMLQLERDIDNITNNKEKQESILLLQKVLYNDIATLKQIYKDKKAGAYKDMAELYCTKIKPQTKLIRELTYSYTGIDYNEDDDIFKLIELTFTKDKMEMFDKKSVIINKGT
;
A
#
# COMPACT_ATOMS: atom_id res chain seq x y z
N MET A 1 1.96 -3.05 10.25
CA MET A 1 1.20 -2.05 11.03
C MET A 1 0.93 -2.67 12.39
N ASP A 2 1.03 -1.93 13.49
CA ASP A 2 0.85 -2.49 14.84
C ASP A 2 -0.62 -2.91 15.08
N ASP A 3 -0.84 -4.03 15.77
CA ASP A 3 -2.18 -4.58 16.05
C ASP A 3 -3.04 -3.56 16.81
N GLU A 4 -2.42 -2.80 17.72
CA GLU A 4 -3.10 -1.76 18.48
C GLU A 4 -3.58 -0.60 17.59
N PHE A 5 -2.78 -0.23 16.59
CA PHE A 5 -3.15 0.80 15.61
C PHE A 5 -4.33 0.36 14.75
N ILE A 6 -4.36 -0.91 14.33
CA ILE A 6 -5.47 -1.47 13.55
C ILE A 6 -6.78 -1.40 14.36
N VAL A 7 -6.72 -1.73 15.65
CA VAL A 7 -7.89 -1.64 16.55
C VAL A 7 -8.38 -0.20 16.68
N ALA A 8 -7.46 0.76 16.92
CA ALA A 8 -7.80 2.17 17.01
C ALA A 8 -8.40 2.72 15.70
N MET A 9 -7.85 2.32 14.55
CA MET A 9 -8.36 2.69 13.23
C MET A 9 -9.76 2.11 12.97
N LYS A 10 -9.99 0.83 13.32
CA LYS A 10 -11.33 0.22 13.26
C LYS A 10 -12.33 0.96 14.14
N LYS A 11 -11.94 1.35 15.37
CA LYS A 11 -12.78 2.18 16.27
C LYS A 11 -13.14 3.51 15.62
N TYR A 12 -12.17 4.22 15.03
CA TYR A 12 -12.38 5.48 14.33
C TYR A 12 -13.43 5.35 13.20
N TYR A 13 -13.26 4.36 12.31
CA TYR A 13 -14.18 4.19 11.19
C TYR A 13 -15.58 3.76 11.63
N LYS A 14 -15.69 2.93 12.68
CA LYS A 14 -16.97 2.55 13.28
C LYS A 14 -17.72 3.75 13.87
N LEU A 15 -17.00 4.66 14.55
CA LEU A 15 -17.58 5.90 15.08
C LEU A 15 -18.05 6.83 13.94
N LYS A 16 -17.22 6.96 12.90
CA LYS A 16 -17.53 7.77 11.72
C LYS A 16 -18.78 7.27 11.00
N GLU A 17 -18.84 5.97 10.70
CA GLU A 17 -19.98 5.33 10.04
C GLU A 17 -21.29 5.55 10.83
N LYS A 18 -21.24 5.34 12.16
CA LYS A 18 -22.40 5.55 13.03
C LYS A 18 -22.86 7.01 13.02
N TYR A 19 -21.93 7.95 13.06
CA TYR A 19 -22.22 9.38 13.00
C TYR A 19 -22.83 9.78 11.65
N GLU A 20 -22.21 9.38 10.54
CA GLU A 20 -22.67 9.68 9.18
C GLU A 20 -24.03 9.05 8.88
N THR A 21 -24.26 7.80 9.31
CA THR A 21 -25.55 7.11 9.18
C THR A 21 -26.65 7.85 9.95
N ASN A 22 -26.39 8.25 11.19
CA ASN A 22 -27.37 8.99 11.99
C ASN A 22 -27.67 10.37 11.38
N LEU A 23 -26.63 11.06 10.91
CA LEU A 23 -26.79 12.33 10.23
C LEU A 23 -27.58 12.17 8.93
N GLN A 24 -27.29 11.14 8.13
CA GLN A 24 -28.02 10.86 6.90
C GLN A 24 -29.49 10.53 7.16
N LYS A 25 -29.80 9.75 8.21
CA LYS A 25 -31.19 9.51 8.64
C LYS A 25 -31.92 10.81 8.99
N GLN A 26 -31.25 11.74 9.68
CA GLN A 26 -31.83 13.05 9.98
C GLN A 26 -32.06 13.90 8.73
N LYS A 27 -31.13 13.86 7.77
CA LYS A 27 -31.28 14.52 6.47
C LYS A 27 -32.45 13.93 5.66
N ASN A 28 -32.55 12.61 5.59
CA ASN A 28 -33.64 11.92 4.89
C ASN A 28 -35.01 12.30 5.49
N LYS A 29 -35.13 12.36 6.83
CA LYS A 29 -36.36 12.85 7.49
C LYS A 29 -36.78 14.26 7.08
N ILE A 30 -35.84 15.12 6.66
CA ILE A 30 -36.17 16.46 6.13
C ILE A 30 -36.53 16.35 4.64
N MET A 31 -35.82 15.51 3.89
CA MET A 31 -36.03 15.30 2.46
C MET A 31 -37.37 14.61 2.13
N ASP A 32 -37.79 13.65 2.95
CA ASP A 32 -38.99 12.81 2.77
C ASP A 32 -40.29 13.50 3.22
N THR A 33 -40.25 14.82 3.43
CA THR A 33 -41.44 15.62 3.76
C THR A 33 -42.03 16.28 2.52
N ASP A 34 -43.34 16.55 2.50
CA ASP A 34 -44.02 17.26 1.41
C ASP A 34 -43.75 18.78 1.38
N LEU A 35 -42.73 19.24 2.10
CA LEU A 35 -42.36 20.65 2.19
C LEU A 35 -41.74 21.17 0.89
N SER A 36 -41.89 22.47 0.65
CA SER A 36 -41.22 23.16 -0.44
C SER A 36 -39.69 23.13 -0.27
N LYS A 37 -38.95 23.31 -1.38
CA LYS A 37 -37.47 23.37 -1.35
C LYS A 37 -36.93 24.42 -0.36
N LYS A 38 -37.58 25.58 -0.26
CA LYS A 38 -37.19 26.66 0.66
C LYS A 38 -37.34 26.26 2.13
N GLU A 39 -38.42 25.57 2.47
CA GLU A 39 -38.68 25.08 3.83
C GLU A 39 -37.73 23.95 4.24
N LYS A 40 -37.42 23.03 3.30
CA LYS A 40 -36.42 21.98 3.51
C LYS A 40 -35.03 22.58 3.78
N GLN A 41 -34.62 23.60 3.02
CA GLN A 41 -33.37 24.33 3.28
C GLN A 41 -33.36 25.00 4.66
N ALA A 42 -34.47 25.62 5.07
CA ALA A 42 -34.58 26.24 6.39
C ALA A 42 -34.47 25.21 7.52
N ARG A 43 -35.10 24.04 7.38
CA ARG A 43 -34.99 22.94 8.35
C ARG A 43 -33.59 22.34 8.39
N PHE A 44 -32.94 22.18 7.23
CA PHE A 44 -31.56 21.71 7.16
C PHE A 44 -30.60 22.66 7.88
N LYS A 45 -30.77 23.99 7.71
CA LYS A 45 -29.97 24.99 8.45
C LYS A 45 -30.16 24.94 9.96
N ARG A 46 -31.33 24.50 10.44
CA ARG A 46 -31.62 24.33 11.88
C ARG A 46 -31.13 22.99 12.43
N LEU A 47 -30.72 22.06 11.58
CA LEU A 47 -30.23 20.76 12.00
C LEU A 47 -28.89 20.94 12.72
N LYS A 48 -28.90 20.77 14.04
CA LYS A 48 -27.69 20.75 14.86
C LYS A 48 -27.25 19.30 15.05
N PRO A 49 -26.20 18.83 14.36
CA PRO A 49 -25.67 17.50 14.61
C PRO A 49 -25.15 17.42 16.05
N LYS A 50 -25.34 16.24 16.66
CA LYS A 50 -24.90 15.96 18.03
C LYS A 50 -23.61 15.17 18.02
N CYS A 51 -22.71 15.47 18.95
CA CYS A 51 -21.46 14.71 19.10
C CYS A 51 -21.74 13.22 19.36
N ILE A 52 -20.95 12.34 18.74
CA ILE A 52 -21.12 10.88 18.85
C ILE A 52 -20.86 10.36 20.27
N ASN A 53 -20.02 11.06 21.05
CA ASN A 53 -19.69 10.71 22.43
C ASN A 53 -20.63 11.42 23.44
N CYS A 54 -20.52 12.76 23.57
CA CYS A 54 -21.25 13.51 24.60
C CYS A 54 -22.66 13.99 24.22
N LYS A 55 -23.10 13.78 22.97
CA LYS A 55 -24.42 14.19 22.45
C LYS A 55 -24.72 15.70 22.49
N LYS A 56 -23.73 16.56 22.79
CA LYS A 56 -23.88 18.02 22.75
C LYS A 56 -24.00 18.54 21.31
N ASP A 57 -24.61 19.71 21.16
CA ASP A 57 -24.71 20.45 19.91
C ASP A 57 -23.30 20.91 19.46
N GLY A 58 -23.04 20.79 18.15
CA GLY A 58 -21.72 21.05 17.55
C GLY A 58 -21.15 19.83 16.81
N GLY A 59 -21.71 18.64 17.06
CA GLY A 59 -21.40 17.45 16.30
C GLY A 59 -20.01 16.87 16.61
N THR A 60 -19.59 15.96 15.73
CA THR A 60 -18.23 15.40 15.73
C THR A 60 -17.57 15.75 14.41
N ILE A 61 -16.36 16.31 14.48
CA ILE A 61 -15.56 16.72 13.35
C ILE A 61 -14.61 15.57 13.03
N PHE A 62 -14.84 14.91 11.90
CA PHE A 62 -13.95 13.89 11.35
C PHE A 62 -13.12 14.50 10.23
N THR A 63 -11.79 14.40 10.31
CA THR A 63 -10.88 14.83 9.24
C THR A 63 -9.93 13.70 8.84
N ASN A 64 -9.59 13.65 7.55
CA ASN A 64 -8.59 12.74 6.99
C ASN A 64 -7.68 13.56 6.06
N THR A 65 -6.62 14.13 6.62
CA THR A 65 -5.71 15.04 5.91
C THR A 65 -4.27 14.67 6.22
N ASN A 66 -3.39 14.68 5.21
CA ASN A 66 -1.96 14.38 5.37
C ASN A 66 -1.67 13.07 6.12
N ALA A 67 -2.40 12.01 5.77
CA ALA A 67 -2.35 10.71 6.44
C ALA A 67 -2.81 10.70 7.91
N THR A 68 -3.31 11.81 8.47
CA THR A 68 -3.86 11.87 9.83
C THR A 68 -5.38 11.72 9.83
N LEU A 69 -5.88 10.74 10.58
CA LEU A 69 -7.29 10.63 10.97
C LEU A 69 -7.50 11.36 12.27
N LYS A 70 -8.48 12.26 12.30
CA LYS A 70 -8.83 12.99 13.52
C LYS A 70 -10.33 12.95 13.75
N ALA A 71 -10.74 12.69 14.99
CA ALA A 71 -12.13 12.83 15.43
C ALA A 71 -12.17 13.67 16.70
N VAL A 72 -12.80 14.84 16.64
CA VAL A 72 -12.91 15.77 17.78
C VAL A 72 -14.36 16.21 17.97
N CYS A 73 -14.75 16.47 19.21
CA CYS A 73 -16.03 17.11 19.52
C CYS A 73 -16.04 18.57 19.02
N GLY A 74 -17.05 18.95 18.21
CA GLY A 74 -17.20 20.32 17.69
C GLY A 74 -18.09 21.24 18.53
N SER A 75 -18.31 20.89 19.80
CA SER A 75 -19.13 21.71 20.73
C SER A 75 -18.31 22.86 21.30
N GLU A 76 -18.97 23.94 21.74
CA GLU A 76 -18.32 25.06 22.46
C GLU A 76 -17.60 24.56 23.73
N ASP A 77 -18.19 23.58 24.43
CA ASP A 77 -17.59 22.85 25.54
C ASP A 77 -17.25 21.40 25.11
N PRO A 78 -16.11 21.18 24.43
CA PRO A 78 -15.77 19.89 23.85
C PRO A 78 -15.58 18.83 24.94
N CYS A 79 -16.05 17.61 24.65
CA CYS A 79 -15.76 16.44 25.48
C CYS A 79 -14.38 15.86 25.20
N ASP A 80 -14.04 14.81 25.93
CA ASP A 80 -12.82 14.00 25.86
C ASP A 80 -12.65 13.19 24.55
N LEU A 81 -13.62 13.27 23.63
CA LEU A 81 -13.47 12.71 22.28
C LEU A 81 -12.39 13.48 21.51
N ASN A 82 -11.19 12.92 21.50
CA ASN A 82 -10.04 13.42 20.76
C ASN A 82 -9.18 12.24 20.25
N ILE A 83 -9.63 11.63 19.16
CA ILE A 83 -8.89 10.56 18.49
C ILE A 83 -8.01 11.20 17.43
N GLU A 84 -6.71 10.90 17.47
CA GLU A 84 -5.76 11.35 16.45
C GLU A 84 -4.81 10.21 16.09
N LEU A 85 -4.91 9.73 14.85
CA LEU A 85 -4.16 8.58 14.33
C LEU A 85 -3.37 9.02 13.11
N PHE A 86 -2.06 8.92 13.15
CA PHE A 86 -1.22 9.11 11.98
C PHE A 86 -1.09 7.78 11.25
N LYS A 87 -1.72 7.67 10.07
CA LYS A 87 -1.47 6.56 9.14
C LYS A 87 -0.04 6.66 8.65
N SER A 88 0.57 5.50 8.43
CA SER A 88 1.89 5.46 7.81
C SER A 88 1.84 6.17 6.46
N LYS A 89 2.85 7.00 6.20
CA LYS A 89 3.10 7.52 4.85
C LYS A 89 4.05 6.53 4.19
N CYS A 90 3.55 5.82 3.19
CA CYS A 90 4.35 4.95 2.35
C CYS A 90 4.49 5.54 0.96
N ILE A 91 5.62 5.24 0.33
CA ILE A 91 5.87 5.48 -1.09
C ILE A 91 6.26 4.17 -1.75
N ASP A 92 5.83 3.98 -2.99
CA ASP A 92 6.28 2.85 -3.79
C ASP A 92 7.75 3.05 -4.15
N LYS A 93 8.57 1.99 -4.03
CA LYS A 93 10.01 2.04 -4.34
C LYS A 93 10.28 2.55 -5.75
N GLN A 94 9.46 2.18 -6.74
CA GLN A 94 9.64 2.67 -8.12
C GLN A 94 9.32 4.16 -8.24
N GLU A 95 8.34 4.65 -7.49
CA GLU A 95 8.03 6.08 -7.45
C GLU A 95 9.16 6.86 -6.77
N GLU A 96 9.72 6.34 -5.67
CA GLU A 96 10.87 6.96 -5.01
C GLU A 96 12.11 7.03 -5.94
N VAL A 97 12.38 6.00 -6.75
CA VAL A 97 13.41 6.06 -7.80
C VAL A 97 13.14 7.19 -8.80
N ARG A 98 11.88 7.41 -9.20
CA ARG A 98 11.51 8.52 -10.10
C ARG A 98 11.73 9.88 -9.44
N LEU A 99 11.44 10.01 -8.15
CA LEU A 99 11.72 11.24 -7.39
C LEU A 99 13.23 11.50 -7.31
N PHE A 100 14.04 10.48 -7.03
CA PHE A 100 15.50 10.60 -7.09
C PHE A 100 16.02 11.01 -8.46
N ALA A 101 15.47 10.45 -9.54
CA ALA A 101 15.84 10.84 -10.90
C ALA A 101 15.48 12.31 -11.20
N HIS A 102 14.34 12.78 -10.71
CA HIS A 102 13.93 14.19 -10.80
C HIS A 102 14.89 15.10 -10.04
N ASP A 103 15.21 14.78 -8.78
CA ASP A 103 16.14 15.55 -7.96
C ASP A 103 17.55 15.56 -8.55
N LEU A 104 18.02 14.43 -9.08
CA LEU A 104 19.29 14.33 -9.80
C LEU A 104 19.34 15.31 -10.98
N ASN A 105 18.26 15.41 -11.75
CA ASN A 105 18.17 16.39 -12.85
C ASN A 105 18.15 17.82 -12.34
N LYS A 106 17.46 18.11 -11.24
CA LYS A 106 17.47 19.43 -10.59
C LYS A 106 18.88 19.84 -10.18
N TYR A 107 19.65 18.96 -9.54
CA TYR A 107 21.03 19.25 -9.17
C TYR A 107 21.95 19.43 -10.38
N LYS A 108 21.78 18.63 -11.44
CA LYS A 108 22.51 18.83 -12.71
C LYS A 108 22.20 20.20 -13.32
N THR A 109 20.94 20.60 -13.36
CA THR A 109 20.54 21.94 -13.83
C THR A 109 21.14 23.02 -12.95
N SER A 110 21.14 22.85 -11.62
CA SER A 110 21.76 23.80 -10.70
C SER A 110 23.26 23.96 -10.98
N ILE A 111 24.00 22.87 -11.24
CA ILE A 111 25.42 22.95 -11.60
C ILE A 111 25.62 23.72 -12.90
N ILE A 112 24.76 23.49 -13.91
CA ILE A 112 24.84 24.22 -15.17
C ILE A 112 24.61 25.72 -14.93
N MET A 113 23.58 26.08 -14.15
CA MET A 113 23.31 27.48 -13.81
C MET A 113 24.47 28.12 -13.05
N THR A 114 24.98 27.48 -12.00
CA THR A 114 26.15 27.97 -11.23
C THR A 114 27.37 28.20 -12.12
N LYS A 115 27.62 27.33 -13.11
CA LYS A 115 28.72 27.52 -14.08
C LYS A 115 28.48 28.71 -15.01
N LEU A 116 27.24 28.92 -15.45
CA LEU A 116 26.88 30.06 -16.31
C LEU A 116 26.95 31.38 -15.53
N ASP A 117 26.44 31.40 -14.29
CA ASP A 117 26.46 32.57 -13.42
C ASP A 117 27.90 33.03 -13.15
N PHE A 118 28.81 32.09 -12.91
CA PHE A 118 30.24 32.39 -12.82
C PHE A 118 30.82 32.94 -14.13
N LEU A 119 30.53 32.28 -15.27
CA LEU A 119 31.05 32.68 -16.59
C LEU A 119 30.64 34.10 -17.00
N PHE A 120 29.42 34.52 -16.64
CA PHE A 120 28.91 35.86 -16.94
C PHE A 120 29.18 36.88 -15.83
N GLY A 121 29.89 36.49 -14.76
CA GLY A 121 30.27 37.38 -13.67
C GLY A 121 29.12 37.76 -12.73
N TYR A 122 28.04 36.97 -12.70
CA TYR A 122 26.92 37.14 -11.75
C TYR A 122 27.23 36.56 -10.37
N GLN A 123 28.28 35.74 -10.25
CA GLN A 123 28.65 35.05 -9.02
C GLN A 123 30.17 35.02 -8.81
N SER A 124 30.63 35.11 -7.55
CA SER A 124 32.05 35.02 -7.21
C SER A 124 32.58 33.58 -7.30
N GLU A 125 33.90 33.43 -7.44
CA GLU A 125 34.55 32.11 -7.51
C GLU A 125 34.31 31.29 -6.23
N GLU A 126 34.43 31.91 -5.05
CA GLU A 126 34.25 31.24 -3.75
C GLU A 126 32.82 30.70 -3.57
N GLU A 127 31.80 31.52 -3.89
CA GLU A 127 30.40 31.09 -3.84
C GLU A 127 30.12 29.99 -4.88
N THR A 128 30.70 30.11 -6.08
CA THR A 128 30.54 29.13 -7.17
C THR A 128 31.10 27.77 -6.77
N LEU A 129 32.31 27.74 -6.19
CA LEU A 129 32.95 26.51 -5.72
C LEU A 129 32.14 25.85 -4.61
N THR A 130 31.60 26.64 -3.68
CA THR A 130 30.76 26.12 -2.58
C THR A 130 29.50 25.45 -3.11
N LEU A 131 28.72 26.14 -3.96
CA LEU A 131 27.50 25.57 -4.56
C LEU A 131 27.80 24.36 -5.45
N PHE A 132 28.91 24.38 -6.18
CA PHE A 132 29.32 23.26 -7.02
C PHE A 132 29.61 22.01 -6.18
N GLU A 133 30.36 22.15 -5.09
CA GLU A 133 30.70 21.06 -4.18
C GLU A 133 29.47 20.51 -3.46
N GLU A 134 28.58 21.38 -2.96
CA GLU A 134 27.31 20.96 -2.35
C GLU A 134 26.43 20.16 -3.33
N ASN A 135 26.30 20.64 -4.57
CA ASN A 135 25.53 19.94 -5.59
C ASN A 135 26.18 18.61 -5.96
N ARG A 136 27.52 18.55 -6.04
CA ARG A 136 28.26 17.30 -6.32
C ARG A 136 28.01 16.26 -5.22
N LEU A 137 28.07 16.66 -3.95
CA LEU A 137 27.80 15.77 -2.82
C LEU A 137 26.34 15.27 -2.82
N ASN A 138 25.39 16.15 -3.13
CA ASN A 138 23.98 15.77 -3.23
C ASN A 138 23.73 14.77 -4.36
N ILE A 139 24.36 14.97 -5.52
CA ILE A 139 24.31 14.02 -6.64
C ILE A 139 24.86 12.65 -6.21
N ALA A 140 26.04 12.61 -5.61
CA ALA A 140 26.66 11.36 -5.16
C ALA A 140 25.76 10.60 -4.17
N ARG A 141 25.18 11.32 -3.20
CA ARG A 141 24.27 10.75 -2.21
C ARG A 141 22.99 10.17 -2.83
N ILE A 142 22.40 10.88 -3.79
CA ILE A 142 21.17 10.40 -4.47
C ILE A 142 21.47 9.20 -5.35
N MET A 143 22.58 9.22 -6.08
CA MET A 143 22.98 8.09 -6.92
C MET A 143 23.19 6.82 -6.11
N ASP A 144 23.84 6.90 -4.94
CA ASP A 144 24.02 5.77 -4.04
C ASP A 144 22.67 5.21 -3.53
N LYS A 145 21.78 6.10 -3.05
CA LYS A 145 20.43 5.70 -2.61
C LYS A 145 19.60 5.08 -3.72
N MET A 146 19.64 5.67 -4.92
CA MET A 146 18.90 5.18 -6.08
C MET A 146 19.40 3.79 -6.50
N LEU A 147 20.72 3.58 -6.50
CA LEU A 147 21.32 2.28 -6.80
C LEU A 147 20.94 1.21 -5.77
N GLN A 148 20.95 1.55 -4.48
CA GLN A 148 20.50 0.62 -3.43
C GLN A 148 19.03 0.24 -3.61
N LEU A 149 18.19 1.23 -3.92
CA LEU A 149 16.77 1.02 -4.12
C LEU A 149 16.45 0.19 -5.38
N GLU A 150 17.16 0.42 -6.48
CA GLU A 150 17.06 -0.40 -7.70
C GLU A 150 17.46 -1.85 -7.45
N ARG A 151 18.52 -2.10 -6.67
CA ARG A 151 18.91 -3.46 -6.26
C ARG A 151 17.82 -4.13 -5.41
N ASP A 152 17.23 -3.38 -4.49
CA ASP A 152 16.13 -3.90 -3.67
C ASP A 152 14.91 -4.27 -4.54
N ILE A 153 14.57 -3.45 -5.53
CA ILE A 153 13.50 -3.74 -6.49
C ILE A 153 13.84 -5.01 -7.28
N ASP A 154 15.06 -5.11 -7.84
CA ASP A 154 15.49 -6.27 -8.63
C ASP A 154 15.51 -7.56 -7.80
N ASN A 155 15.92 -7.49 -6.52
CA ASN A 155 15.85 -8.61 -5.60
C ASN A 155 14.40 -9.07 -5.30
N ILE A 156 13.43 -8.16 -5.38
CA ILE A 156 12.01 -8.49 -5.16
C ILE A 156 11.38 -9.06 -6.43
N THR A 157 11.68 -8.49 -7.60
CA THR A 157 11.05 -8.87 -8.88
C THR A 157 11.77 -10.00 -9.60
N ASN A 158 13.09 -9.99 -9.60
CA ASN A 158 13.96 -10.77 -10.48
C ASN A 158 15.02 -11.57 -9.69
N ASN A 159 14.69 -12.01 -8.48
CA ASN A 159 15.62 -12.80 -7.65
C ASN A 159 16.21 -13.99 -8.44
N LYS A 160 17.48 -13.86 -8.84
CA LYS A 160 18.13 -14.80 -9.77
C LYS A 160 18.28 -16.19 -9.17
N GLU A 161 18.71 -16.28 -7.92
CA GLU A 161 18.87 -17.56 -7.20
C GLU A 161 17.54 -18.33 -7.12
N LYS A 162 16.46 -17.60 -6.85
CA LYS A 162 15.11 -18.14 -6.83
C LYS A 162 14.68 -18.63 -8.22
N GLN A 163 14.96 -17.86 -9.27
CA GLN A 163 14.65 -18.26 -10.65
C GLN A 163 15.43 -19.51 -11.07
N GLU A 164 16.71 -19.61 -10.73
CA GLU A 164 17.54 -20.80 -10.99
C GLU A 164 17.00 -22.03 -10.24
N SER A 165 16.61 -21.86 -8.98
CA SER A 165 16.01 -22.93 -8.17
C SER A 165 14.69 -23.44 -8.78
N ILE A 166 13.83 -22.53 -9.24
CA ILE A 166 12.58 -22.88 -9.93
C ILE A 166 12.88 -23.64 -11.23
N LEU A 167 13.86 -23.18 -12.02
CA LEU A 167 14.25 -23.84 -13.26
C LEU A 167 14.74 -25.27 -13.03
N LEU A 168 15.54 -25.49 -11.99
CA LEU A 168 16.02 -26.82 -11.62
C LEU A 168 14.86 -27.74 -11.22
N LEU A 169 13.94 -27.27 -10.37
CA LEU A 169 12.76 -28.03 -9.96
C LEU A 169 11.84 -28.35 -11.15
N GLN A 170 11.67 -27.41 -12.08
CA GLN A 170 10.90 -27.63 -13.31
C GLN A 170 11.52 -28.74 -14.17
N LYS A 171 12.85 -28.77 -14.32
CA LYS A 171 13.54 -29.85 -15.05
C LYS A 171 13.26 -31.22 -14.44
N VAL A 172 13.34 -31.32 -13.10
CA VAL A 172 13.02 -32.58 -12.40
C VAL A 172 11.56 -32.95 -12.59
N LEU A 173 10.64 -32.00 -12.46
CA LEU A 173 9.21 -32.22 -12.68
C LEU A 173 8.91 -32.71 -14.09
N TYR A 174 9.52 -32.12 -15.12
CA TYR A 174 9.36 -32.57 -16.50
C TYR A 174 9.86 -34.00 -16.70
N ASN A 175 10.97 -34.38 -16.05
CA ASN A 175 11.46 -35.76 -16.07
C ASN A 175 10.49 -36.72 -15.37
N ASP A 176 9.97 -36.37 -14.19
CA ASP A 176 8.99 -37.21 -13.46
C ASP A 176 7.68 -37.35 -14.27
N ILE A 177 7.22 -36.30 -14.94
CA ILE A 177 6.07 -36.36 -15.86
C ILE A 177 6.38 -37.26 -17.07
N ALA A 178 7.59 -37.20 -17.63
CA ALA A 178 7.99 -38.07 -18.72
C ALA A 178 7.99 -39.54 -18.28
N THR A 179 8.52 -39.86 -17.09
CA THR A 179 8.46 -41.19 -16.49
C THR A 179 7.01 -41.66 -16.30
N LEU A 180 6.14 -40.80 -15.78
CA LEU A 180 4.71 -41.10 -15.63
C LEU A 180 4.05 -41.44 -16.97
N LYS A 181 4.35 -40.66 -18.03
CA LYS A 181 3.87 -40.94 -19.39
C LYS A 181 4.38 -42.27 -19.93
N GLN A 182 5.61 -42.68 -19.60
CA GLN A 182 6.14 -43.99 -20.01
C GLN A 182 5.45 -45.13 -19.27
N ILE A 183 5.23 -45.02 -17.95
CA ILE A 183 4.49 -46.04 -17.18
C ILE A 183 3.09 -46.28 -17.78
N TYR A 184 2.42 -45.20 -18.19
CA TYR A 184 1.12 -45.28 -18.87
C TYR A 184 1.21 -46.02 -20.23
N LYS A 185 2.26 -45.75 -21.02
CA LYS A 185 2.46 -46.40 -22.33
C LYS A 185 2.79 -47.89 -22.21
N ASP A 186 3.56 -48.27 -21.19
CA ASP A 186 4.00 -49.64 -20.96
C ASP A 186 2.84 -50.60 -20.62
N LYS A 187 1.69 -50.07 -20.16
CA LYS A 187 0.45 -50.83 -19.86
C LYS A 187 0.66 -52.11 -19.01
N LYS A 188 1.65 -52.11 -18.13
CA LYS A 188 1.96 -53.24 -17.23
C LYS A 188 0.91 -53.36 -16.12
N ALA A 189 0.70 -54.58 -15.61
CA ALA A 189 -0.09 -54.80 -14.41
C ALA A 189 0.51 -54.01 -13.24
N GLY A 190 -0.29 -53.17 -12.57
CA GLY A 190 0.18 -52.28 -11.50
C GLY A 190 0.50 -50.85 -11.93
N ALA A 191 0.49 -50.51 -13.23
CA ALA A 191 0.85 -49.19 -13.73
C ALA A 191 0.12 -48.02 -13.03
N TYR A 192 -1.19 -48.15 -12.75
CA TYR A 192 -1.95 -47.11 -12.06
C TYR A 192 -1.48 -46.88 -10.61
N LYS A 193 -1.02 -47.92 -9.93
CA LYS A 193 -0.48 -47.82 -8.57
C LYS A 193 0.86 -47.10 -8.59
N ASP A 194 1.75 -47.48 -9.51
CA ASP A 194 3.06 -46.84 -9.68
C ASP A 194 2.94 -45.37 -10.09
N MET A 195 1.96 -45.06 -10.97
CA MET A 195 1.64 -43.68 -11.36
C MET A 195 1.12 -42.86 -10.18
N ALA A 196 0.21 -43.43 -9.37
CA ALA A 196 -0.33 -42.74 -8.19
C ALA A 196 0.78 -42.49 -7.16
N GLU A 197 1.67 -43.45 -6.94
CA GLU A 197 2.82 -43.31 -6.05
C GLU A 197 3.77 -42.21 -6.53
N LEU A 198 4.16 -42.22 -7.81
CA LEU A 198 5.00 -41.18 -8.41
C LEU A 198 4.36 -39.79 -8.32
N TYR A 199 3.04 -39.71 -8.54
CA TYR A 199 2.30 -38.47 -8.44
C TYR A 199 2.29 -37.93 -7.01
N CYS A 200 1.94 -38.77 -6.03
CA CYS A 200 1.82 -38.39 -4.63
C CYS A 200 3.16 -38.08 -3.97
N THR A 201 4.23 -38.82 -4.31
CA THR A 201 5.54 -38.71 -3.66
C THR A 201 6.48 -37.70 -4.31
N LYS A 202 6.34 -37.43 -5.62
CA LYS A 202 7.24 -36.52 -6.35
C LYS A 202 6.52 -35.34 -7.00
N ILE A 203 5.60 -35.61 -7.93
CA ILE A 203 5.01 -34.57 -8.79
C ILE A 203 4.23 -33.54 -7.94
N LYS A 204 3.34 -34.01 -7.06
CA LYS A 204 2.54 -33.15 -6.18
C LYS A 204 3.41 -32.27 -5.25
N PRO A 205 4.38 -32.81 -4.48
CA PRO A 205 5.22 -31.98 -3.64
C PRO A 205 6.13 -31.03 -4.43
N GLN A 206 6.70 -31.46 -5.57
CA GLN A 206 7.49 -30.56 -6.43
C GLN A 206 6.66 -29.41 -7.00
N THR A 207 5.44 -29.70 -7.45
CA THR A 207 4.52 -28.66 -7.95
C THR A 207 4.19 -27.65 -6.86
N LYS A 208 3.97 -28.14 -5.62
CA LYS A 208 3.76 -27.27 -4.45
C LYS A 208 4.98 -26.39 -4.17
N LEU A 209 6.19 -26.97 -4.18
CA LEU A 209 7.45 -26.23 -3.97
C LEU A 209 7.66 -25.16 -5.06
N ILE A 210 7.44 -25.50 -6.33
CA ILE A 210 7.53 -24.52 -7.43
C ILE A 210 6.54 -23.38 -7.20
N ARG A 211 5.31 -23.67 -6.79
CA ARG A 211 4.30 -22.65 -6.51
C ARG A 211 4.71 -21.74 -5.34
N GLU A 212 5.14 -22.32 -4.22
CA GLU A 212 5.58 -21.60 -3.02
C GLU A 212 6.83 -20.75 -3.25
N LEU A 213 7.73 -21.23 -4.12
CA LEU A 213 8.82 -20.41 -4.59
C LEU A 213 8.25 -19.30 -5.48
N THR A 214 7.55 -19.61 -6.56
CA THR A 214 7.12 -18.61 -7.56
C THR A 214 6.31 -17.46 -6.96
N TYR A 215 5.31 -17.77 -6.13
CA TYR A 215 4.35 -16.79 -5.63
C TYR A 215 4.55 -16.51 -4.14
N SER A 216 4.66 -15.23 -3.79
CA SER A 216 4.63 -14.79 -2.40
C SER A 216 3.23 -14.89 -1.79
N TYR A 217 2.19 -14.83 -2.62
CA TYR A 217 0.80 -14.95 -2.18
C TYR A 217 -0.02 -15.72 -3.21
N THR A 218 -0.82 -16.67 -2.73
CA THR A 218 -1.83 -17.39 -3.49
C THR A 218 -3.12 -17.39 -2.70
N GLY A 219 -4.21 -16.92 -3.29
CA GLY A 219 -5.52 -16.85 -2.64
C GLY A 219 -6.65 -17.02 -3.63
N ILE A 220 -7.86 -17.23 -3.12
CA ILE A 220 -9.08 -17.25 -3.92
C ILE A 220 -9.90 -16.05 -3.50
N ASP A 221 -10.26 -15.23 -4.47
CA ASP A 221 -11.17 -14.10 -4.30
C ASP A 221 -12.54 -14.49 -4.84
N TYR A 222 -13.59 -14.21 -4.06
CA TYR A 222 -14.96 -14.57 -4.39
C TYR A 222 -15.76 -13.30 -4.63
N ASN A 223 -16.34 -13.19 -5.82
CA ASN A 223 -17.27 -12.11 -6.14
C ASN A 223 -18.71 -12.56 -5.86
N GLU A 224 -19.32 -12.04 -4.80
CA GLU A 224 -20.72 -12.31 -4.42
C GLU A 224 -21.72 -11.86 -5.50
N ASP A 225 -21.40 -10.82 -6.27
CA ASP A 225 -22.31 -10.27 -7.29
C ASP A 225 -22.43 -11.17 -8.54
N ASP A 226 -21.33 -11.85 -8.90
CA ASP A 226 -21.23 -12.65 -10.13
C ASP A 226 -21.15 -14.18 -9.86
N ASP A 227 -21.05 -14.61 -8.60
CA ASP A 227 -20.76 -15.99 -8.18
C ASP A 227 -19.47 -16.57 -8.80
N ILE A 228 -18.44 -15.72 -8.97
CA ILE A 228 -17.17 -16.09 -9.62
C ILE A 228 -16.04 -16.19 -8.59
N PHE A 229 -15.34 -17.33 -8.59
CA PHE A 229 -14.07 -17.52 -7.88
C PHE A 229 -12.89 -17.18 -8.80
N LYS A 230 -12.00 -16.29 -8.34
CA LYS A 230 -10.78 -15.91 -9.04
C LYS A 230 -9.56 -16.35 -8.24
N LEU A 231 -8.67 -17.09 -8.90
CA LEU A 231 -7.36 -17.40 -8.34
C LEU A 231 -6.46 -16.16 -8.45
N ILE A 232 -5.92 -15.72 -7.32
CA ILE A 232 -4.96 -14.62 -7.23
C ILE A 232 -3.59 -15.22 -6.95
N GLU A 233 -2.63 -14.95 -7.83
CA GLU A 233 -1.24 -15.38 -7.70
C GLU A 233 -0.32 -14.18 -7.87
N LEU A 234 0.38 -13.80 -6.80
CA LEU A 234 1.27 -12.64 -6.78
C LEU A 234 2.70 -13.09 -6.51
N THR A 235 3.62 -12.76 -7.41
CA THR A 235 5.06 -13.05 -7.26
C THR A 235 5.66 -12.28 -6.09
N PHE A 236 5.17 -11.07 -5.83
CA PHE A 236 5.44 -10.26 -4.65
C PHE A 236 4.19 -9.46 -4.24
N THR A 237 4.09 -9.12 -2.96
CA THR A 237 3.00 -8.27 -2.44
C THR A 237 3.38 -6.80 -2.53
N LYS A 238 2.37 -5.92 -2.59
CA LYS A 238 2.58 -4.47 -2.62
C LYS A 238 3.41 -3.99 -1.43
N ASP A 239 3.18 -4.56 -0.25
CA ASP A 239 3.92 -4.23 0.98
C ASP A 239 5.45 -4.40 0.82
N LYS A 240 5.93 -5.34 -0.01
CA LYS A 240 7.37 -5.50 -0.28
C LYS A 240 7.95 -4.34 -1.11
N MET A 241 7.10 -3.69 -1.91
CA MET A 241 7.41 -2.53 -2.74
C MET A 241 7.16 -1.20 -2.03
N GLU A 242 6.65 -1.21 -0.80
CA GLU A 242 6.42 0.02 -0.05
C GLU A 242 7.61 0.36 0.85
N MET A 243 8.00 1.64 0.85
CA MET A 243 8.92 2.23 1.82
C MET A 243 8.15 3.13 2.76
N PHE A 244 8.37 2.98 4.06
CA PHE A 244 7.72 3.82 5.07
C PHE A 244 8.56 5.06 5.35
N ASP A 245 8.09 6.22 4.88
CA ASP A 245 8.61 7.55 5.22
C ASP A 245 8.42 7.82 6.72
N LYS A 246 7.23 7.47 7.23
CA LYS A 246 6.93 7.51 8.66
C LYS A 246 5.97 6.38 9.04
N LYS A 247 6.29 5.65 10.11
CA LYS A 247 5.45 4.56 10.62
C LYS A 247 4.12 5.10 11.16
N SER A 248 3.11 4.23 11.16
CA SER A 248 1.80 4.52 11.77
C SER A 248 1.95 4.73 13.27
N VAL A 249 1.37 5.80 13.81
CA VAL A 249 1.45 6.14 15.23
C VAL A 249 0.09 6.60 15.74
N ILE A 250 -0.28 6.12 16.92
CA ILE A 250 -1.42 6.64 17.67
C ILE A 250 -0.97 7.90 18.39
N ILE A 251 -1.45 9.07 17.99
CA ILE A 251 -1.12 10.35 18.62
C ILE A 251 -2.01 10.56 19.84
N ASN A 252 -3.30 10.27 19.72
CA ASN A 252 -4.25 10.35 20.84
C ASN A 252 -5.34 9.26 20.74
N LYS A 253 -5.66 8.64 21.89
CA LYS A 253 -6.69 7.61 22.05
C LYS A 253 -7.99 8.14 22.68
N GLY A 254 -8.15 9.46 22.82
CA GLY A 254 -9.28 10.12 23.49
C GLY A 254 -10.63 9.43 23.23
N THR A 255 -11.45 9.40 24.27
CA THR A 255 -12.45 8.35 24.52
C THR A 255 -13.57 8.27 23.51
#